data_AF-A0A928HP32-F1
#
_entry.id   AF-A0A928HP32-F1
#
_cell.length_a   1.000
_cell.length_b   1.000
_cell.length_c   1.000
_cell.angle_alpha   90.00
_cell.angle_beta   90.00
_cell.angle_gamma   90.00
#
_symmetry.space_group_name_H-M   'P 1'
#
loop_
_entity.id
_entity.type
_entity.pdbx_description
1 polymer ?
#
loop_
_entity_poly.entity_id
_entity_poly.type
_entity_poly.pdbx_seq_one_letter_code
_entity_poly.pdbx_strand_id
1 'polypeptide(L)'
;MSVASFALAQDAAPAAAQDAAPAAAAQDAAPAETAEVAAPANNTYKQFAPIGCGLIIFGAGFGIGKIGGSAVESMARQPEAAGAIQTAMILAAALVEGATLFALVICMIM
;
A
#
# COMPACT_ATOMS: atom_id res chain seq x y z
N MET A 1 -7.15 -67.91 -30.29
CA MET A 1 -5.75 -67.50 -30.08
C MET A 1 -5.39 -66.68 -31.33
N SER A 2 -5.54 -65.36 -31.42
CA SER A 2 -5.36 -64.26 -30.48
C SER A 2 -6.39 -63.16 -30.81
N VAL A 3 -7.13 -62.68 -29.81
CA VAL A 3 -7.96 -61.47 -29.88
C VAL A 3 -7.18 -60.36 -29.21
N ALA A 4 -6.49 -59.52 -30.00
CA ALA A 4 -5.95 -58.25 -29.52
C ALA A 4 -7.02 -57.18 -29.70
N SER A 5 -7.83 -57.05 -28.67
CA SER A 5 -8.90 -56.07 -28.50
C SER A 5 -8.35 -54.63 -28.40
N PHE A 6 -9.09 -53.71 -29.03
CA PHE A 6 -9.42 -52.36 -28.55
C PHE A 6 -8.29 -51.38 -28.20
N ALA A 7 -8.04 -50.41 -29.09
CA ALA A 7 -7.30 -49.19 -28.77
C ALA A 7 -8.23 -48.16 -28.11
N LEU A 8 -8.04 -47.93 -26.80
CA LEU A 8 -8.59 -46.78 -26.05
C LEU A 8 -7.53 -46.22 -25.09
N ALA A 9 -6.78 -45.22 -25.54
CA ALA A 9 -6.07 -44.29 -24.67
C ALA A 9 -5.99 -42.97 -25.44
N GLN A 10 -6.98 -42.07 -25.37
CA GLN A 10 -7.25 -41.16 -24.24
C GLN A 10 -5.93 -40.56 -23.73
N ASP A 11 -5.55 -39.45 -24.36
CA ASP A 11 -4.38 -38.66 -24.02
C ASP A 11 -4.44 -38.21 -22.56
N ALA A 12 -3.31 -38.35 -21.87
CA ALA A 12 -3.18 -38.29 -20.43
C ALA A 12 -2.97 -36.85 -19.97
N ALA A 13 -3.92 -36.32 -19.21
CA ALA A 13 -3.65 -35.19 -18.32
C ALA A 13 -3.03 -35.74 -17.02
N PRO A 14 -1.80 -35.34 -16.61
CA PRO A 14 -1.30 -35.73 -15.31
C PRO A 14 -1.88 -34.81 -14.24
N ALA A 15 -2.61 -35.43 -13.32
CA ALA A 15 -2.99 -34.89 -12.04
C ALA A 15 -1.79 -34.85 -11.07
N ALA A 16 -1.77 -33.80 -10.26
CA ALA A 16 -1.29 -33.72 -8.87
C ALA A 16 0.10 -34.28 -8.49
N ALA A 17 0.95 -33.37 -7.99
CA ALA A 17 1.91 -33.68 -6.93
C ALA A 17 1.92 -32.53 -5.91
N GLN A 18 0.97 -32.59 -4.97
CA GLN A 18 1.13 -32.03 -3.63
C GLN A 18 1.81 -33.11 -2.80
N ASP A 19 3.08 -32.95 -2.43
CA ASP A 19 3.52 -33.33 -1.08
C ASP A 19 4.91 -32.78 -0.73
N ALA A 20 5.12 -32.61 0.58
CA ALA A 20 6.33 -32.25 1.32
C ALA A 20 6.58 -30.75 1.64
N ALA A 21 5.92 -30.26 2.68
CA ALA A 21 6.61 -29.52 3.75
C ALA A 21 7.36 -30.55 4.65
N PRO A 22 8.37 -30.22 5.49
CA PRO A 22 8.63 -28.90 6.10
C PRO A 22 10.13 -28.51 6.27
N ALA A 23 10.43 -27.23 6.54
CA ALA A 23 11.46 -26.84 7.52
C ALA A 23 11.57 -25.31 7.68
N ALA A 24 11.35 -24.87 8.92
CA ALA A 24 12.10 -23.84 9.63
C ALA A 24 12.19 -22.40 9.06
N ALA A 25 11.45 -21.51 9.72
CA ALA A 25 11.87 -20.20 10.21
C ALA A 25 13.14 -19.57 9.59
N ALA A 26 12.92 -18.57 8.73
CA ALA A 26 13.83 -17.43 8.58
C ALA A 26 12.98 -16.21 8.21
N GLN A 27 12.39 -15.62 9.23
CA GLN A 27 11.68 -14.36 9.18
C GLN A 27 12.70 -13.23 9.37
N ASP A 28 13.63 -13.07 8.44
CA ASP A 28 14.51 -11.88 8.39
C ASP A 28 15.24 -11.79 7.05
N ALA A 29 14.87 -10.78 6.27
CA ALA A 29 15.67 -10.07 5.26
C ALA A 29 14.67 -9.26 4.41
N ALA A 30 14.57 -7.96 4.69
CA ALA A 30 13.88 -7.03 3.82
C ALA A 30 14.47 -7.11 2.40
N PRO A 31 13.72 -7.49 1.35
CA PRO A 31 14.21 -7.36 0.00
C PRO A 31 13.90 -5.94 -0.48
N ALA A 32 14.95 -5.23 -0.87
CA ALA A 32 14.84 -4.07 -1.75
C ALA A 32 14.20 -4.57 -3.06
N GLU A 33 12.91 -4.32 -3.23
CA GLU A 33 12.16 -4.82 -4.38
C GLU A 33 12.44 -3.94 -5.60
N THR A 34 13.26 -4.48 -6.51
CA THR A 34 13.58 -3.90 -7.81
C THR A 34 12.36 -3.86 -8.71
N ALA A 35 12.20 -2.74 -9.42
CA ALA A 35 11.10 -2.45 -10.32
C ALA A 35 10.89 -3.51 -11.43
N GLU A 36 9.66 -4.04 -11.52
CA GLU A 36 9.17 -4.82 -12.65
C GLU A 36 7.88 -4.19 -13.20
N VAL A 37 7.84 -3.93 -14.51
CA VAL A 37 6.66 -3.46 -15.25
C VAL A 37 6.16 -4.60 -16.15
N ALA A 38 5.03 -5.22 -15.81
CA ALA A 38 4.18 -5.99 -16.74
C ALA A 38 2.79 -6.30 -16.14
N ALA A 39 1.74 -6.24 -16.97
CA ALA A 39 0.37 -6.73 -16.69
C ALA A 39 -0.04 -7.68 -17.84
N PRO A 40 -0.83 -8.76 -17.66
CA PRO A 40 -2.25 -8.64 -17.27
C PRO A 40 -2.90 -9.81 -16.47
N ALA A 41 -4.00 -9.46 -15.75
CA ALA A 41 -4.97 -10.28 -14.99
C ALA A 41 -4.37 -11.13 -13.85
N ASN A 42 -4.32 -10.73 -12.59
CA ASN A 42 -5.23 -9.95 -11.73
C ASN A 42 -4.41 -9.36 -10.56
N ASN A 43 -4.77 -8.19 -10.01
CA ASN A 43 -4.06 -7.49 -8.92
C ASN A 43 -2.80 -6.65 -9.27
N THR A 44 -2.52 -6.37 -10.54
CA THR A 44 -1.41 -5.47 -10.95
C THR A 44 -1.48 -4.08 -10.29
N TYR A 45 -2.67 -3.53 -10.05
CA TYR A 45 -2.79 -2.22 -9.39
C TYR A 45 -2.28 -2.20 -7.94
N LYS A 46 -2.23 -3.36 -7.26
CA LYS A 46 -1.71 -3.48 -5.89
C LYS A 46 -0.21 -3.22 -5.82
N GLN A 47 0.53 -3.50 -6.89
CA GLN A 47 1.96 -3.23 -7.02
C GLN A 47 2.29 -1.75 -6.81
N PHE A 48 1.37 -0.87 -7.22
CA PHE A 48 1.51 0.57 -7.13
C PHE A 48 0.92 1.14 -5.83
N ALA A 49 0.28 0.32 -4.99
CA ALA A 49 -0.31 0.76 -3.72
C ALA A 49 0.74 1.41 -2.78
N PRO A 50 1.96 0.86 -2.59
CA PRO A 50 2.99 1.51 -1.77
C PRO A 50 3.38 2.89 -2.28
N ILE A 51 3.44 3.07 -3.60
CA ILE A 51 3.73 4.36 -4.24
C ILE A 51 2.59 5.35 -3.99
N GLY A 52 1.34 4.91 -4.14
CA GLY A 52 0.15 5.71 -3.82
C GLY A 52 0.12 6.14 -2.36
N CYS A 53 0.36 5.22 -1.42
CA CYS A 53 0.46 5.50 0.01
C CYS A 53 1.59 6.50 0.32
N GLY A 54 2.74 6.37 -0.33
CA GLY A 54 3.84 7.32 -0.22
C GLY A 54 3.48 8.74 -0.67
N LEU A 55 2.77 8.86 -1.80
CA LEU A 55 2.29 10.15 -2.31
C LEU A 55 1.24 10.78 -1.39
N ILE A 56 0.33 9.99 -0.82
CA ILE A 56 -0.66 10.44 0.16
C ILE A 56 0.04 11.07 1.37
N ILE A 57 0.98 10.34 1.97
CA ILE A 57 1.72 10.84 3.15
C ILE A 57 2.60 12.03 2.81
N PHE A 58 3.25 12.03 1.65
CA PHE A 58 4.07 13.16 1.22
C PHE A 58 3.24 14.43 1.06
N GLY A 59 2.08 14.35 0.41
CA GLY A 59 1.16 15.47 0.26
C GLY A 59 0.65 15.99 1.59
N ALA A 60 0.27 15.09 2.50
CA ALA A 60 -0.21 15.44 3.84
C ALA A 60 0.88 16.12 4.67
N GLY A 61 2.08 15.53 4.74
CA GLY A 61 3.21 16.07 5.49
C GLY A 61 3.65 17.43 4.97
N PHE A 62 3.71 17.62 3.65
CA PHE A 62 4.03 18.91 3.05
C PHE A 62 2.97 19.98 3.35
N GLY A 63 1.69 19.63 3.24
CA GLY A 63 0.58 20.54 3.54
C GLY A 63 0.57 20.99 5.01
N ILE A 64 0.63 20.03 5.94
CA ILE A 64 0.64 20.30 7.39
C ILE A 64 1.90 21.08 7.78
N GLY A 65 3.07 20.73 7.23
CA GLY A 65 4.32 21.42 7.50
C GLY A 65 4.26 22.91 7.14
N LYS A 66 3.66 23.26 5.99
CA LYS A 66 3.45 24.65 5.58
C LYS A 66 2.48 25.39 6.50
N ILE A 67 1.38 24.73 6.88
CA ILE A 67 0.39 25.29 7.82
C ILE A 67 1.06 25.59 9.16
N GLY A 68 1.75 24.60 9.75
CA GLY A 68 2.46 24.74 11.03
C GLY A 68 3.53 25.83 10.99
N GLY A 69 4.37 25.87 9.96
CA GLY A 69 5.40 26.90 9.81
C GLY A 69 4.81 28.31 9.75
N SER A 70 3.79 28.52 8.91
CA SER A 70 3.11 29.82 8.78
C SER A 70 2.36 30.24 10.05
N ALA A 71 1.80 29.27 10.78
CA ALA A 71 1.11 29.51 12.05
C ALA A 71 2.10 29.94 13.13
N VAL A 72 3.22 29.21 13.31
CA VAL A 72 4.25 29.54 14.31
C VAL A 72 4.83 30.94 14.06
N GLU A 73 5.11 31.28 12.80
CA GLU A 73 5.63 32.60 12.49
C GLU A 73 4.58 33.71 12.71
N SER A 74 3.31 33.43 12.45
CA SER A 74 2.21 34.38 12.73
C SER A 74 2.00 34.58 14.23
N MET A 75 2.07 33.51 15.03
CA MET A 75 1.98 33.58 16.50
C MET A 75 3.14 34.38 17.09
N ALA A 76 4.34 34.28 16.52
CA ALA A 76 5.49 35.05 16.96
C ALA A 76 5.35 36.55 16.67
N ARG A 77 4.71 36.94 15.56
CA ARG A 77 4.44 38.34 15.21
C ARG A 77 3.27 38.95 15.98
N GLN A 78 2.28 38.13 16.31
CA GLN A 78 1.00 38.56 16.89
C GLN A 78 0.65 37.63 18.07
N PRO A 79 1.32 37.79 19.23
CA PRO A 79 1.11 36.89 20.38
C PRO A 79 -0.31 36.98 20.93
N GLU A 80 -0.98 38.13 20.79
CA GLU A 80 -2.36 38.37 21.20
C GLU A 80 -3.36 37.49 20.45
N ALA A 81 -3.05 37.14 19.20
CA ALA A 81 -3.88 36.27 18.36
C ALA A 81 -3.46 34.80 18.41
N ALA A 82 -2.44 34.44 19.22
CA ALA A 82 -1.81 33.12 19.14
C ALA A 82 -2.78 31.96 19.39
N GLY A 83 -3.68 32.09 20.37
CA GLY A 83 -4.68 31.06 20.65
C GLY A 83 -5.65 30.83 19.49
N ALA A 84 -6.07 31.89 18.80
CA ALA A 84 -6.94 31.78 17.63
C ALA A 84 -6.20 31.14 16.44
N ILE A 85 -4.93 31.53 16.21
CA ILE A 85 -4.08 30.95 15.16
C ILE A 85 -3.82 29.46 15.43
N GLN A 86 -3.49 29.09 16.68
CA GLN A 86 -3.28 27.70 17.06
C GLN A 86 -4.55 26.86 16.83
N THR A 87 -5.72 27.39 17.20
CA THR A 87 -6.99 26.69 16.98
C THR A 87 -7.25 26.48 15.49
N ALA A 88 -7.09 27.53 14.67
CA ALA A 88 -7.24 27.42 13.22
C ALA A 88 -6.23 26.45 12.60
N MET A 89 -4.98 26.47 13.06
CA MET A 89 -3.91 25.55 12.64
C MET A 89 -4.28 24.09 12.94
N ILE A 90 -4.73 23.79 14.16
CA ILE A 90 -5.12 22.44 14.57
C ILE A 90 -6.34 21.97 13.78
N LEU A 91 -7.35 22.83 13.57
CA LEU A 91 -8.52 22.49 12.75
C LEU A 91 -8.11 22.18 11.30
N ALA A 92 -7.27 23.01 10.69
CA ALA A 92 -6.77 22.78 9.35
C ALA A 92 -5.93 21.49 9.27
N ALA A 93 -5.05 21.25 10.24
CA ALA A 93 -4.26 20.01 10.33
C ALA A 93 -5.16 18.78 10.50
N ALA A 94 -6.17 18.84 11.37
CA ALA A 94 -7.12 17.75 11.61
C ALA A 94 -7.96 17.41 10.36
N LEU A 95 -8.35 18.41 9.56
CA LEU A 95 -9.04 18.16 8.29
C LEU A 95 -8.13 17.45 7.27
N VAL A 96 -6.86 17.85 7.19
CA VAL A 96 -5.87 17.17 6.34
C VAL A 96 -5.61 15.75 6.84
N GLU A 97 -5.39 15.56 8.14
CA GLU A 97 -5.19 14.23 8.74
C GLU A 97 -6.41 13.33 8.52
N GLY A 98 -7.63 13.85 8.71
CA GLY A 98 -8.86 13.08 8.45
C GLY A 98 -8.95 12.58 7.01
N ALA A 99 -8.67 13.45 6.03
CA ALA A 99 -8.64 13.07 4.61
C ALA A 99 -7.49 12.09 4.30
N THR A 100 -6.33 12.29 4.91
CA THR A 100 -5.13 11.46 4.72
C THR A 100 -5.33 10.05 5.27
N LEU A 101 -5.89 9.92 6.47
CA LEU A 101 -6.21 8.64 7.08
C LEU A 101 -7.26 7.89 6.26
N PHE A 102 -8.29 8.59 5.77
CA PHE A 102 -9.28 7.99 4.87
C PHE A 102 -8.63 7.45 3.58
N ALA A 103 -7.78 8.25 2.94
CA ALA A 103 -7.05 7.83 1.74
C ALA A 103 -6.08 6.67 2.00
N LEU A 104 -5.39 6.67 3.15
CA LEU A 104 -4.51 5.57 3.55
C LEU A 104 -5.27 4.28 3.82
N VAL A 105 -6.43 4.35 4.47
CA VAL A 105 -7.28 3.18 4.69
C VAL A 105 -7.68 2.56 3.36
N ILE A 106 -8.10 3.39 2.40
CA ILE A 106 -8.38 2.90 1.03
C ILE A 106 -7.13 2.28 0.42
N CYS A 107 -5.97 2.95 0.51
CA CYS A 107 -4.71 2.46 -0.02
C CYS A 107 -4.29 1.10 0.58
N MET A 108 -4.53 0.87 1.88
CA MET A 108 -4.20 -0.40 2.56
C MET A 108 -5.16 -1.55 2.24
N ILE A 109 -6.39 -1.24 1.81
CA ILE A 109 -7.40 -2.26 1.46
C ILE A 109 -7.23 -2.74 0.02
N MET A 110 -6.67 -1.91 -0.86
CA MET A 110 -6.49 -2.22 -2.29
C MET A 110 -5.43 -3.28 -2.51
#